data_AF-A0A1L9AV13-F1
#
_entry.id   AF-A0A1L9AV13-F1
#
_cell.length_a   1.000
_cell.length_b   1.000
_cell.length_c   1.000
_cell.angle_alpha   90.00
_cell.angle_beta   90.00
_cell.angle_gamma   90.00
#
_symmetry.space_group_name_H-M   'P 1'
#
loop_
_entity.id
_entity.type
_entity.pdbx_description
1 polymer ?
#
loop_
_entity_poly.entity_id
_entity_poly.type
_entity_poly.pdbx_seq_one_letter_code
_entity_poly.pdbx_strand_id
1 'polypeptide(L)'
;GCAPGKMYYGRGPIQLSWNGNYCAAGNALGVDLKNDPDRVARDATIAWRTGLWFWMTQAGAGPRPAHDAIVNGFGFGGTIMSINGALECYGRNPAQVQSRVNNYLNFTGKLGVSPGGNTGC
;
A
#
# COMPACT_ATOMS: atom_id res chain seq x y z
N GLY A 1 14.59 15.15 6.31
CA GLY A 1 13.54 15.05 7.33
C GLY A 1 12.31 15.83 6.91
N CYS A 2 11.13 15.37 7.31
CA CYS A 2 9.84 16.01 7.06
C CYS A 2 9.61 17.21 8.00
N ALA A 3 8.73 18.16 7.64
CA ALA A 3 8.60 19.40 8.40
C ALA A 3 8.06 19.15 9.83
N PRO A 4 8.63 19.81 10.86
CA PRO A 4 8.12 19.74 12.23
C PRO A 4 6.73 20.39 12.34
N GLY A 5 5.93 19.95 13.31
CA GLY A 5 4.57 20.46 13.54
C GLY A 5 3.51 19.98 12.53
N LYS A 6 3.86 19.08 11.61
CA LYS A 6 2.93 18.46 10.66
C LYS A 6 2.60 17.03 11.07
N MET A 7 1.36 16.61 10.79
CA MET A 7 0.85 15.28 11.15
C MET A 7 0.79 14.37 9.92
N TYR A 8 1.43 13.21 10.02
CA TYR A 8 1.63 12.25 8.93
C TYR A 8 0.82 10.96 9.18
N TYR A 9 -0.44 11.11 9.56
CA TYR A 9 -1.40 10.01 9.70
C TYR A 9 -1.89 9.48 8.34
N GLY A 10 -2.59 8.35 8.35
CA GLY A 10 -3.09 7.67 7.16
C GLY A 10 -3.96 8.56 6.26
N ARG A 11 -3.57 8.72 4.99
CA ARG A 11 -4.36 9.40 3.95
C ARG A 11 -4.31 8.65 2.62
N GLY A 12 -5.32 8.88 1.78
CA GLY A 12 -5.37 8.31 0.43
C GLY A 12 -5.63 6.79 0.39
N PRO A 13 -5.56 6.18 -0.81
CA PRO A 13 -6.01 4.82 -1.06
C PRO A 13 -5.15 3.74 -0.38
N ILE A 14 -3.86 4.02 -0.14
CA ILE A 14 -2.95 3.11 0.57
C ILE A 14 -2.84 3.42 2.07
N GLN A 15 -3.59 4.42 2.56
CA GLN A 15 -3.45 4.96 3.91
C GLN A 15 -1.98 5.31 4.25
N LEU A 16 -1.36 6.11 3.37
CA LEU A 16 0.04 6.53 3.51
C LEU A 16 0.24 7.15 4.89
N SER A 17 1.16 6.58 5.66
CA SER A 17 1.40 6.90 7.07
C SER A 17 2.89 7.05 7.32
N TRP A 18 3.24 7.75 8.39
CA TRP A 18 4.61 8.03 8.82
C TRP A 18 5.32 9.10 7.99
N ASN A 19 6.01 10.01 8.68
CA ASN A 19 6.74 11.12 8.07
C ASN A 19 7.77 10.66 7.03
N GLY A 20 8.45 9.53 7.25
CA GLY A 20 9.38 8.94 6.29
C GLY A 20 8.75 8.67 4.93
N ASN A 21 7.56 8.04 4.92
CA ASN A 21 6.86 7.69 3.69
C ASN A 21 6.33 8.93 2.95
N TYR A 22 5.79 9.92 3.66
CA TYR A 22 5.35 11.17 3.03
C TYR A 22 6.52 11.91 2.37
N CYS A 23 7.67 11.98 3.03
CA CYS A 23 8.87 12.58 2.46
C CYS A 23 9.39 11.82 1.25
N ALA A 24 9.47 10.48 1.33
CA ALA A 24 9.92 9.65 0.22
C ALA A 24 8.99 9.75 -0.99
N ALA A 25 7.67 9.68 -0.76
CA ALA A 25 6.66 9.86 -1.80
C ALA A 25 6.75 11.26 -2.43
N GLY A 26 6.85 12.30 -1.60
CA GLY A 26 6.93 13.69 -2.07
C GLY A 26 8.14 13.93 -2.98
N ASN A 27 9.31 13.44 -2.57
CA ASN A 27 10.53 13.52 -3.36
C ASN A 27 10.42 12.75 -4.68
N ALA A 28 9.92 11.50 -4.63
CA ALA A 28 9.79 10.66 -5.83
C ALA A 28 8.78 11.20 -6.84
N LEU A 29 7.71 11.85 -6.35
CA LEU A 29 6.61 12.35 -7.18
C LEU A 29 6.75 13.83 -7.56
N GLY A 30 7.76 14.53 -7.03
CA GLY A 30 7.94 15.97 -7.25
C GLY A 30 6.80 16.82 -6.66
N VAL A 31 6.21 16.39 -5.54
CA VAL A 31 5.13 17.10 -4.85
C VAL A 31 5.51 17.39 -3.40
N ASP A 32 5.17 18.58 -2.91
CA ASP A 32 5.50 18.96 -1.54
C ASP A 32 4.57 18.31 -0.51
N LEU A 33 4.87 17.05 -0.18
CA LEU A 33 4.24 16.33 0.93
C LEU A 33 5.01 16.49 2.24
N LYS A 34 6.20 17.10 2.18
CA LYS A 34 7.04 17.38 3.34
C LYS A 34 6.45 18.51 4.17
N ASN A 35 5.94 19.56 3.54
CA ASN A 35 5.35 20.71 4.23
C ASN A 35 3.81 20.70 4.21
N ASP A 36 3.22 19.98 3.26
CA ASP A 36 1.76 19.89 3.10
C ASP A 36 1.29 18.44 2.90
N PRO A 37 1.31 17.59 3.96
CA PRO A 37 0.84 16.22 3.88
C PRO A 37 -0.67 16.10 3.60
N ASP A 38 -1.45 17.15 3.85
CA ASP A 38 -2.90 17.16 3.62
C ASP A 38 -3.26 17.14 2.13
N ARG A 39 -2.30 17.40 1.23
CA ARG A 39 -2.51 17.23 -0.22
C ARG A 39 -2.93 15.82 -0.58
N VAL A 40 -2.47 14.80 0.15
CA VAL A 40 -2.87 13.40 -0.07
C VAL A 40 -4.36 13.19 0.19
N ALA A 41 -5.01 14.03 1.01
CA ALA A 41 -6.45 13.98 1.27
C ALA A 41 -7.27 14.95 0.39
N ARG A 42 -6.66 16.05 -0.08
CA ARG A 42 -7.36 17.11 -0.83
C ARG A 42 -7.29 16.98 -2.34
N ASP A 43 -6.27 16.29 -2.86
CA ASP A 43 -6.02 16.16 -4.30
C ASP A 43 -6.04 14.67 -4.68
N ALA A 44 -7.06 14.27 -5.45
CA ALA A 44 -7.27 12.89 -5.86
C ALA A 44 -6.12 12.35 -6.73
N THR A 45 -5.52 13.18 -7.60
CA THR A 45 -4.39 12.77 -8.42
C THR A 45 -3.17 12.49 -7.55
N ILE A 46 -2.89 13.33 -6.56
CA ILE A 46 -1.81 13.10 -5.59
C ILE A 46 -2.11 11.87 -4.74
N ALA A 47 -3.34 11.70 -4.27
CA ALA A 47 -3.76 10.54 -3.49
C ALA A 47 -3.44 9.23 -4.24
N TRP A 48 -3.87 9.11 -5.50
CA TRP A 48 -3.59 7.92 -6.31
C TRP A 48 -2.12 7.76 -6.68
N ARG A 49 -1.41 8.85 -7.00
CA ARG A 49 0.04 8.80 -7.27
C ARG A 49 0.82 8.27 -6.08
N THR A 50 0.46 8.66 -4.85
CA THR A 50 1.13 8.12 -3.64
C THR A 50 0.82 6.64 -3.43
N GLY A 51 -0.42 6.20 -3.65
CA GLY A 51 -0.80 4.79 -3.59
C GLY A 51 -0.05 3.93 -4.60
N LEU A 52 0.01 4.37 -5.86
CA LEU A 52 0.74 3.68 -6.92
C LEU A 52 2.24 3.69 -6.68
N TRP A 53 2.82 4.81 -6.23
CA TRP A 53 4.24 4.88 -5.86
C TRP A 53 4.59 3.84 -4.79
N PHE A 54 3.78 3.73 -3.74
CA PHE A 54 4.00 2.73 -2.69
C PHE A 54 3.93 1.31 -3.27
N TRP A 55 2.87 1.01 -4.02
CA TRP A 55 2.64 -0.29 -4.65
C TRP A 55 3.82 -0.73 -5.55
N MET A 56 4.34 0.20 -6.35
CA MET A 56 5.36 -0.09 -7.35
C MET A 56 6.79 -0.15 -6.77
N THR A 57 7.07 0.57 -5.68
CA THR A 57 8.47 0.83 -5.27
C THR A 57 8.81 0.47 -3.83
N GLN A 58 7.82 0.39 -2.93
CA GLN A 58 8.08 0.23 -1.50
C GLN A 58 7.82 -1.20 -1.05
N ALA A 59 8.81 -1.80 -0.41
CA ALA A 59 8.67 -3.14 0.18
C ALA A 59 7.83 -3.15 1.46
N GLY A 60 7.70 -1.99 2.12
CA GLY A 60 6.93 -1.82 3.36
C GLY A 60 7.39 -2.79 4.45
N ALA A 61 6.48 -3.66 4.91
CA ALA A 61 6.75 -4.67 5.94
C ALA A 61 7.28 -6.00 5.37
N GLY A 62 7.30 -6.15 4.04
CA GLY A 62 7.72 -7.36 3.35
C GLY A 62 9.10 -7.26 2.70
N PRO A 63 9.55 -8.30 1.99
CA PRO A 63 10.87 -8.33 1.35
C PRO A 63 10.91 -7.67 -0.03
N ARG A 64 9.75 -7.27 -0.60
CA ARG A 64 9.63 -6.77 -1.97
C ARG A 64 8.43 -5.84 -2.15
N PRO A 65 8.40 -4.98 -3.20
CA PRO A 65 7.20 -4.21 -3.54
C PRO A 65 5.99 -5.09 -3.86
N ALA A 66 4.79 -4.54 -3.65
CA ALA A 66 3.55 -5.26 -3.94
C ALA A 66 3.41 -5.59 -5.43
N HIS A 67 3.86 -4.69 -6.32
CA HIS A 67 3.91 -4.98 -7.75
C HIS A 67 4.80 -6.20 -8.07
N ASP A 68 6.01 -6.24 -7.51
CA ASP A 68 6.93 -7.38 -7.68
C ASP A 68 6.30 -8.69 -7.17
N ALA A 69 5.61 -8.63 -6.03
CA ALA A 69 4.91 -9.80 -5.49
C ALA A 69 3.86 -10.38 -6.45
N ILE A 70 2.97 -9.54 -7.00
CA ILE A 70 1.85 -10.03 -7.81
C ILE A 70 2.27 -10.49 -9.21
N VAL A 71 3.32 -9.90 -9.80
CA VAL A 71 3.76 -10.24 -11.16
C VAL A 71 4.80 -11.37 -11.21
N ASN A 72 5.50 -11.65 -10.10
CA ASN A 72 6.55 -12.68 -10.02
C ASN A 72 6.17 -13.89 -9.16
N GLY A 73 4.88 -14.24 -9.11
CA GLY A 73 4.41 -15.53 -8.59
C GLY A 73 4.27 -15.65 -7.07
N PHE A 74 4.44 -14.55 -6.32
CA PHE A 74 4.22 -14.55 -4.86
C PHE A 74 2.74 -14.37 -4.47
N GLY A 75 1.87 -14.07 -5.45
CA GLY A 75 0.42 -13.99 -5.27
C GLY A 75 -0.06 -12.78 -4.47
N PHE A 76 -1.37 -12.69 -4.25
CA PHE A 76 -1.98 -11.57 -3.54
C PHE A 76 -1.53 -11.50 -2.07
N GLY A 77 -1.24 -12.65 -1.44
CA GLY A 77 -0.70 -12.73 -0.08
C GLY A 77 0.66 -12.05 0.04
N GLY A 78 1.50 -12.13 -0.99
CA GLY A 78 2.76 -11.37 -1.06
C GLY A 78 2.53 -9.86 -1.02
N THR A 79 1.43 -9.36 -1.60
CA THR A 79 1.09 -7.92 -1.56
C THR A 79 0.62 -7.48 -0.16
N ILE A 80 -0.16 -8.32 0.53
CA ILE A 80 -0.57 -8.09 1.93
C ILE A 80 0.67 -8.04 2.82
N MET A 81 1.63 -8.94 2.59
CA MET A 81 2.90 -8.99 3.29
C MET A 81 3.69 -7.70 3.13
N SER A 82 3.82 -7.17 1.90
CA SER A 82 4.48 -5.88 1.65
C SER A 82 3.78 -4.72 2.35
N ILE A 83 2.44 -4.68 2.32
CA ILE A 83 1.67 -3.55 2.84
C ILE A 83 1.65 -3.54 4.38
N ASN A 84 1.38 -4.67 5.02
CA ASN A 84 1.22 -4.72 6.48
C ASN A 84 1.55 -6.09 7.10
N GLY A 85 2.45 -6.85 6.49
CA GLY A 85 2.72 -8.23 6.87
C GLY A 85 3.18 -8.43 8.32
N ALA A 86 3.88 -7.44 8.89
CA ALA A 86 4.31 -7.49 10.28
C ALA A 86 3.15 -7.54 11.29
N LEU A 87 1.98 -6.99 10.92
CA LEU A 87 0.79 -6.95 11.78
C LEU A 87 -0.28 -7.98 11.37
N GLU A 88 -0.30 -8.40 10.09
CA GLU A 88 -1.40 -9.20 9.55
C GLU A 88 -1.01 -10.66 9.27
N CYS A 89 0.14 -10.90 8.65
CA CYS A 89 0.53 -12.23 8.19
C CYS A 89 1.01 -13.14 9.33
N TYR A 90 1.23 -14.43 9.02
CA TYR A 90 1.69 -15.46 9.96
C TYR A 90 0.70 -15.69 11.11
N GLY A 91 -0.60 -15.57 10.81
CA GLY A 91 -1.68 -15.77 11.77
C GLY A 91 -1.89 -14.62 12.77
N ARG A 92 -1.23 -13.47 12.59
CA ARG A 92 -1.34 -12.33 13.52
C ARG A 92 -2.69 -11.63 13.45
N ASN A 93 -3.24 -11.45 12.25
CA ASN A 93 -4.60 -10.92 12.08
C ASN A 93 -5.35 -11.61 10.92
N PRO A 94 -5.78 -12.87 11.12
CA PRO A 94 -6.42 -13.66 10.05
C PRO A 94 -7.70 -13.02 9.51
N ALA A 95 -8.47 -12.35 10.36
CA ALA A 95 -9.71 -11.69 9.96
C ALA A 95 -9.45 -10.53 8.98
N GLN A 96 -8.42 -9.72 9.24
CA GLN A 96 -8.05 -8.63 8.34
C GLN A 96 -7.51 -9.16 7.01
N VAL A 97 -6.65 -10.19 7.04
CA VAL A 97 -6.19 -10.86 5.81
C VAL A 97 -7.38 -11.37 5.00
N GLN A 98 -8.31 -12.08 5.64
CA GLN A 98 -9.48 -12.63 4.97
C GLN A 98 -10.35 -11.53 4.34
N SER A 99 -10.52 -10.39 5.02
CA SER A 99 -11.22 -9.23 4.46
C SER A 99 -10.56 -8.72 3.17
N ARG A 100 -9.23 -8.65 3.12
CA ARG A 100 -8.48 -8.27 1.91
C ARG A 100 -8.65 -9.31 0.80
N VAL A 101 -8.54 -10.60 1.13
CA VAL A 101 -8.73 -11.71 0.18
C VAL A 101 -10.13 -11.67 -0.41
N ASN A 102 -11.17 -11.46 0.40
CA ASN A 102 -12.54 -11.37 -0.08
C ASN A 102 -12.74 -10.24 -1.11
N ASN A 103 -12.16 -9.07 -0.85
CA ASN A 103 -12.21 -7.95 -1.80
C ASN A 103 -11.46 -8.27 -3.11
N TYR A 104 -10.29 -8.91 -3.02
CA TYR A 104 -9.52 -9.35 -4.18
C TYR A 104 -10.29 -10.38 -5.03
N LEU A 105 -10.90 -11.38 -4.40
CA LEU A 105 -11.72 -12.39 -5.08
C LEU A 105 -12.95 -11.76 -5.74
N ASN A 106 -13.59 -10.78 -5.09
CA ASN A 106 -14.70 -10.03 -5.67
C ASN A 106 -14.28 -9.26 -6.93
N PHE A 107 -13.14 -8.56 -6.88
CA PHE A 107 -12.66 -7.80 -8.05
C PHE A 107 -12.22 -8.71 -9.20
N THR A 108 -11.49 -9.79 -8.92
CA THR A 108 -11.08 -10.74 -9.95
C THR A 108 -12.26 -11.45 -10.59
N GLY A 109 -13.29 -11.80 -9.80
CA GLY A 109 -14.55 -12.33 -10.29
C GLY A 109 -15.28 -11.36 -11.23
N LYS A 110 -15.36 -10.06 -10.86
CA LYS A 110 -15.96 -9.03 -11.72
C LYS A 110 -15.18 -8.79 -13.02
N LEU A 111 -13.87 -8.96 -13.00
CA LEU A 111 -13.00 -8.80 -14.18
C LEU A 111 -12.91 -10.07 -15.04
N GLY A 112 -13.47 -11.20 -14.59
CA GLY A 112 -13.41 -12.47 -15.32
C GLY A 112 -12.00 -13.07 -15.41
N VAL A 113 -11.13 -12.77 -14.44
CA VAL A 113 -9.73 -13.26 -14.41
C VAL A 113 -9.53 -14.24 -13.26
N SER A 114 -8.59 -15.17 -13.43
CA SER A 114 -8.16 -16.05 -12.34
C SER A 114 -7.49 -15.24 -11.24
N PRO A 115 -7.82 -15.46 -9.95
CA PRO A 115 -7.13 -14.81 -8.83
C PRO A 115 -5.71 -15.35 -8.59
N GLY A 116 -5.33 -16.45 -9.23
CA GLY A 116 -4.07 -17.15 -8.97
C GLY A 116 -4.04 -17.85 -7.61
N GLY A 117 -2.87 -18.41 -7.28
CA GLY A 117 -2.59 -19.01 -5.97
C GLY A 117 -2.02 -18.01 -4.96
N ASN A 118 -1.68 -18.49 -3.76
CA ASN A 118 -1.03 -17.71 -2.69
C ASN A 118 -1.78 -16.40 -2.38
N THR A 119 -3.11 -16.47 -2.23
CA THR A 119 -3.94 -15.28 -2.03
C THR A 119 -3.83 -14.69 -0.63
N GLY A 120 -3.51 -15.51 0.38
CA GLY A 120 -3.35 -15.09 1.77
C GLY A 120 -1.90 -15.19 2.27
N CYS A 121 -1.69 -14.63 3.45
CA CYS A 121 -0.51 -14.72 4.30
C CYS A 121 -1.00 -14.77 5.77
#